data_AF-A0A7C7DHM6-F1
#
_entry.id   AF-A0A7C7DHM6-F1
#
_cell.length_a   1.000
_cell.length_b   1.000
_cell.length_c   1.000
_cell.angle_alpha   90.00
_cell.angle_beta   90.00
_cell.angle_gamma   90.00
#
_symmetry.space_group_name_H-M   'P 1'
#
loop_
_entity.id
_entity.type
_entity.pdbx_description
1 polymer ?
#
loop_
_entity_poly.entity_id
_entity_poly.type
_entity_poly.pdbx_seq_one_letter_code
_entity_poly.pdbx_strand_id
1 'polypeptide(L)'
;MGKGCIKGMILDEVYDFFRTLPDARLSVEEIVVNAGFTGVLLEDGRAGVAMNIRSANTVTEAGLESLRRRVGHNAMELAGEVFGSDRLACSAGVASLSALSQPYLNEAFLASHGLTVKAAGFARILAEDIPPESRGCFISW
;
A
#
# COMPACT_ATOMS: atom_id res chain seq x y z
N MET A 1 -40.51 -4.01 -3.22
CA MET A 1 -39.80 -3.31 -4.32
C MET A 1 -38.96 -2.20 -3.72
N GLY A 2 -37.66 -2.20 -4.01
CA GLY A 2 -36.81 -1.01 -4.00
C GLY A 2 -36.18 -0.59 -2.68
N LYS A 3 -34.94 -1.06 -2.44
CA LYS A 3 -33.75 -0.21 -2.20
C LYS A 3 -32.53 -1.12 -2.32
N GLY A 4 -31.82 -1.00 -3.44
CA GLY A 4 -30.60 -1.74 -3.70
C GLY A 4 -29.57 -1.41 -2.63
N CYS A 5 -29.24 -2.41 -1.81
CA CYS A 5 -28.05 -2.37 -0.98
C CYS A 5 -26.87 -2.26 -1.95
N ILE A 6 -26.26 -1.08 -2.02
CA ILE A 6 -25.05 -0.88 -2.80
C ILE A 6 -24.02 -1.81 -2.15
N LYS A 7 -23.75 -2.94 -2.82
CA LYS A 7 -22.66 -3.86 -2.54
C LYS A 7 -21.44 -3.06 -2.11
N GLY A 8 -20.85 -3.48 -0.98
CA GLY A 8 -19.63 -2.90 -0.44
C GLY A 8 -18.60 -2.69 -1.54
N MET A 9 -17.90 -1.55 -1.47
CA MET A 9 -16.85 -1.25 -2.44
C MET A 9 -15.80 -2.35 -2.34
N ILE A 10 -15.15 -2.72 -3.45
CA ILE A 10 -14.11 -3.78 -3.49
C ILE A 10 -13.07 -3.61 -2.38
N LEU A 11 -12.78 -2.37 -1.97
CA LEU A 11 -11.87 -2.06 -0.87
C LEU A 11 -12.38 -2.52 0.50
N ASP A 12 -13.70 -2.50 0.75
CA ASP A 12 -14.30 -3.03 1.98
C ASP A 12 -14.07 -4.53 2.07
N GLU A 13 -14.30 -5.27 0.98
CA GLU A 13 -14.09 -6.72 0.91
C GLU A 13 -12.62 -7.10 1.10
N VAL A 14 -11.71 -6.33 0.50
CA VAL A 14 -10.26 -6.52 0.63
C VAL A 14 -9.80 -6.25 2.06
N TYR A 15 -10.24 -5.15 2.66
CA TYR A 15 -9.90 -4.80 4.04
C TYR A 15 -10.43 -5.84 5.03
N ASP A 16 -11.67 -6.28 4.84
CA ASP A 16 -12.30 -7.30 5.66
C ASP A 16 -11.62 -8.67 5.54
N PHE A 17 -11.16 -9.04 4.35
CA PHE A 17 -10.36 -10.23 4.18
C PHE A 17 -9.06 -10.13 5.00
N PHE A 18 -8.28 -9.06 4.82
CA PHE A 18 -6.99 -8.93 5.49
C PHE A 18 -7.08 -8.80 7.00
N ARG A 19 -8.10 -8.14 7.57
CA ARG A 19 -8.24 -8.03 9.04
C ARG A 19 -8.43 -9.37 9.74
N THR A 20 -8.86 -10.41 9.02
CA THR A 20 -9.06 -11.75 9.58
C THR A 20 -7.82 -12.61 9.56
N LEU A 21 -6.77 -12.18 8.85
CA LEU A 21 -5.54 -12.95 8.66
C LEU A 21 -4.55 -12.71 9.81
N PRO A 22 -3.71 -13.69 10.17
CA PRO A 22 -2.68 -13.51 11.21
C PRO A 22 -1.74 -12.33 10.93
N ASP A 23 -1.43 -12.11 9.65
CA ASP A 23 -0.58 -11.03 9.13
C ASP A 23 -1.14 -9.63 9.39
N ALA A 24 -2.42 -9.52 9.74
CA ALA A 24 -3.03 -8.28 10.18
C ALA A 24 -2.31 -7.64 11.37
N ARG A 25 -1.47 -8.39 12.08
CA ARG A 25 -0.74 -7.95 13.28
C ARG A 25 0.60 -7.31 13.00
N LEU A 26 1.13 -7.42 11.78
CA LEU A 26 2.45 -6.90 11.44
C LEU A 26 2.52 -5.40 11.69
N SER A 27 3.67 -4.95 12.18
CA SER A 27 3.95 -3.54 12.34
C SER A 27 4.51 -2.92 11.06
N VAL A 28 4.25 -1.63 10.87
CA VAL A 28 4.85 -0.82 9.81
C VAL A 28 6.28 -0.47 10.24
N GLU A 29 7.27 -0.92 9.48
CA GLU A 29 8.68 -0.63 9.72
C GLU A 29 9.09 0.72 9.10
N GLU A 30 8.66 0.98 7.86
CA GLU A 30 9.02 2.20 7.14
C GLU A 30 7.87 2.70 6.25
N ILE A 31 7.76 4.02 6.09
CA ILE A 31 6.90 4.65 5.10
C ILE A 31 7.75 5.60 4.25
N VAL A 32 7.78 5.37 2.94
CA VAL A 32 8.53 6.19 1.97
C VAL A 32 7.56 7.01 1.15
N VAL A 33 7.78 8.32 1.07
CA VAL A 33 6.95 9.21 0.24
C VAL A 33 7.81 9.94 -0.76
N ASN A 34 7.41 9.93 -2.03
CA ASN A 34 7.97 10.79 -3.07
C ASN A 34 6.85 11.53 -3.80
N ALA A 35 7.16 12.26 -4.87
CA ALA A 35 6.15 13.04 -5.59
C ALA A 35 5.07 12.16 -6.27
N GLY A 36 5.42 10.94 -6.69
CA GLY A 36 4.53 10.08 -7.47
C GLY A 36 3.91 8.92 -6.69
N PHE A 37 4.53 8.50 -5.60
CA PHE A 37 4.23 7.24 -4.91
C PHE A 37 4.41 7.35 -3.39
N THR A 38 3.70 6.45 -2.72
CA THR A 38 3.88 6.13 -1.31
C THR A 38 4.21 4.64 -1.20
N GLY A 39 5.25 4.30 -0.46
CA GLY A 39 5.68 2.94 -0.15
C GLY A 39 5.52 2.66 1.34
N VAL A 40 5.23 1.40 1.69
CA VAL A 40 5.15 0.89 3.05
C VAL A 40 5.97 -0.38 3.14
N LEU A 41 6.85 -0.48 4.13
CA LEU A 41 7.60 -1.68 4.51
C LEU A 41 7.03 -2.19 5.83
N LEU A 42 6.82 -3.51 5.91
CA LEU A 42 6.42 -4.20 7.13
C LEU A 42 7.64 -4.85 7.78
N GLU A 43 7.57 -5.09 9.09
CA GLU A 43 8.66 -5.67 9.90
C GLU A 43 9.19 -7.03 9.43
N ASP A 44 8.46 -7.74 8.57
CA ASP A 44 8.88 -9.02 7.99
C ASP A 44 9.52 -8.87 6.59
N GLY A 45 9.79 -7.63 6.16
CA GLY A 45 10.41 -7.31 4.89
C GLY A 45 9.44 -7.22 3.70
N ARG A 46 8.13 -7.42 3.90
CA ARG A 46 7.15 -7.21 2.83
C ARG A 46 6.97 -5.73 2.55
N ALA A 47 6.91 -5.38 1.27
CA ALA A 47 6.78 -4.00 0.82
C ALA A 47 5.58 -3.81 -0.12
N GLY A 48 4.91 -2.68 -0.02
CA GLY A 48 3.83 -2.30 -0.90
C GLY A 48 3.97 -0.88 -1.36
N VAL A 49 3.47 -0.59 -2.57
CA VAL A 49 3.54 0.73 -3.18
C VAL A 49 2.18 1.11 -3.72
N ALA A 50 1.83 2.38 -3.61
CA ALA A 50 0.67 2.99 -4.23
C ALA A 50 1.05 4.30 -4.92
N MET A 51 0.37 4.64 -6.01
CA MET A 51 0.49 5.97 -6.59
C MET A 51 -0.14 7.01 -5.65
N ASN A 52 0.49 8.18 -5.57
CA ASN A 52 -0.11 9.33 -4.93
C ASN A 52 -1.28 9.84 -5.76
N ILE A 53 -2.39 10.17 -5.11
CA ILE A 53 -3.55 10.74 -5.79
C ILE A 53 -3.15 12.13 -6.33
N ARG A 54 -3.09 12.30 -7.67
CA ARG A 54 -2.53 13.45 -8.43
C ARG A 54 -2.95 14.86 -8.00
N SER A 55 -4.01 15.01 -7.21
CA SER A 55 -4.41 16.28 -6.60
C SER A 55 -3.73 16.55 -5.25
N ALA A 56 -2.79 15.70 -4.84
CA ALA A 56 -1.93 15.82 -3.66
C ALA A 56 -0.53 16.35 -4.04
N ASN A 57 -0.45 17.22 -5.06
CA ASN A 57 0.81 17.82 -5.58
C ASN A 57 1.59 18.65 -4.54
N THR A 58 1.15 18.68 -3.29
CA THR A 58 1.91 19.25 -2.19
C THR A 58 1.76 18.32 -1.00
N VAL A 59 2.68 17.37 -0.89
CA VAL A 59 2.92 16.66 0.36
C VAL A 59 3.20 17.72 1.41
N THR A 60 2.33 17.83 2.41
CA THR A 60 2.49 18.81 3.48
C THR A 60 3.31 18.20 4.62
N GLU A 61 4.07 19.02 5.34
CA GLU A 61 4.81 18.53 6.51
C GLU A 61 3.86 17.93 7.56
N ALA A 62 2.65 18.50 7.72
CA ALA A 62 1.64 17.94 8.61
C ALA A 62 1.17 16.53 8.18
N GLY A 63 1.06 16.28 6.86
CA GLY A 63 0.76 14.96 6.32
C GLY A 63 1.89 13.96 6.58
N LEU A 64 3.15 14.40 6.39
CA LEU A 64 4.32 13.58 6.70
C LEU A 64 4.43 13.26 8.19
N GLU A 65 4.21 14.24 9.07
CA GLU A 65 4.16 14.04 10.53
C GLU A 65 3.03 13.08 10.95
N SER A 66 1.88 13.16 10.27
CA SER A 66 0.79 12.21 10.49
C SER A 66 1.21 10.78 10.16
N LEU A 67 1.88 10.57 9.01
CA LEU A 67 2.40 9.26 8.60
C LEU A 67 3.54 8.77 9.49
N ARG A 68 4.44 9.66 9.93
CA ARG A 68 5.55 9.31 10.85
C ARG A 68 5.03 8.65 12.12
N ARG A 69 3.90 9.14 12.67
CA ARG A 69 3.25 8.56 13.85
C ARG A 69 2.64 7.18 13.62
N ARG A 70 2.57 6.69 12.38
CA ARG A 70 2.08 5.34 12.03
C ARG A 70 3.21 4.31 11.92
N VAL A 71 4.47 4.74 11.91
CA VAL A 71 5.61 3.82 11.99
C VAL A 71 5.61 3.14 13.36
N GLY A 72 5.86 1.84 13.39
CA GLY A 72 5.74 0.98 14.57
C GLY A 72 4.31 0.57 14.94
N HIS A 73 3.29 1.13 14.27
CA HIS A 73 1.90 0.74 14.46
C HIS A 73 1.49 -0.41 13.55
N ASN A 74 0.34 -0.98 13.87
CA ASN A 74 -0.25 -2.08 13.13
C ASN A 74 -0.54 -1.69 11.66
N ALA A 75 -0.14 -2.54 10.72
CA ALA A 75 -0.34 -2.32 9.29
C ALA A 75 -1.82 -2.19 8.90
N MET A 76 -2.73 -2.94 9.54
CA MET A 76 -4.17 -2.83 9.28
C MET A 76 -4.78 -1.52 9.80
N GLU A 77 -4.20 -0.90 10.83
CA GLU A 77 -4.59 0.45 11.25
C GLU A 77 -4.24 1.47 10.16
N LEU A 78 -3.04 1.38 9.58
CA LEU A 78 -2.64 2.21 8.44
C LEU A 78 -3.50 1.92 7.20
N ALA A 79 -3.79 0.65 6.93
CA ALA A 79 -4.68 0.25 5.83
C ALA A 79 -6.08 0.86 5.97
N GLY A 80 -6.55 1.16 7.18
CA GLY A 80 -7.87 1.78 7.41
C GLY A 80 -7.97 3.20 6.84
N GLU A 81 -6.84 3.87 6.59
CA GLU A 81 -6.80 5.21 6.01
C GLU A 81 -7.33 5.26 4.57
N VAL A 82 -7.50 4.11 3.89
CA VAL A 82 -8.14 4.07 2.56
C VAL A 82 -9.57 4.59 2.58
N PHE A 83 -10.25 4.54 3.73
CA PHE A 83 -11.60 5.05 3.94
C PHE A 83 -11.63 6.50 4.45
N GLY A 84 -10.46 7.07 4.74
CA GLY A 84 -10.30 8.45 5.19
C GLY A 84 -10.41 9.48 4.07
N SER A 85 -10.45 10.75 4.47
CA SER A 85 -10.45 11.89 3.52
C SER A 85 -9.07 12.42 3.18
N ASP A 86 -8.04 12.06 3.97
CA ASP A 86 -6.65 12.44 3.68
C ASP A 86 -6.11 11.59 2.54
N ARG A 87 -5.72 12.25 1.44
CA ARG A 87 -5.26 11.60 0.23
C ARG A 87 -3.91 10.93 0.37
N LEU A 88 -3.00 11.52 1.14
CA LEU A 88 -1.67 10.95 1.37
C LEU A 88 -1.78 9.74 2.31
N ALA A 89 -2.60 9.85 3.35
CA ALA A 89 -2.92 8.71 4.21
C ALA A 89 -3.64 7.60 3.45
N CYS A 90 -4.56 7.94 2.55
CA CYS A 90 -5.22 6.97 1.66
C CYS A 90 -4.19 6.23 0.79
N SER A 91 -3.26 6.93 0.16
CA SER A 91 -2.16 6.29 -0.59
C SER A 91 -1.30 5.38 0.30
N ALA A 92 -0.99 5.79 1.53
CA ALA A 92 -0.29 4.94 2.50
C ALA A 92 -1.10 3.70 2.89
N GLY A 93 -2.42 3.83 3.07
CA GLY A 93 -3.31 2.71 3.34
C GLY A 93 -3.37 1.70 2.19
N VAL A 94 -3.43 2.17 0.95
CA VAL A 94 -3.35 1.30 -0.23
C VAL A 94 -1.99 0.62 -0.31
N ALA A 95 -0.89 1.34 -0.06
CA ALA A 95 0.44 0.77 -0.03
C ALA A 95 0.57 -0.32 1.06
N SER A 96 -0.05 -0.11 2.22
CA SER A 96 -0.09 -1.11 3.30
C SER A 96 -0.87 -2.37 2.89
N LEU A 97 -2.05 -2.22 2.27
CA LEU A 97 -2.80 -3.36 1.71
C LEU A 97 -2.00 -4.11 0.65
N SER A 98 -1.27 -3.39 -0.21
CA SER A 98 -0.36 -3.98 -1.19
C SER A 98 0.73 -4.82 -0.52
N ALA A 99 1.33 -4.33 0.57
CA ALA A 99 2.35 -5.08 1.32
C ALA A 99 1.76 -6.36 1.94
N LEU A 100 0.61 -6.24 2.59
CA LEU A 100 -0.10 -7.37 3.20
C LEU A 100 -0.54 -8.42 2.17
N SER A 101 -0.80 -8.00 0.93
CA SER A 101 -1.19 -8.90 -0.16
C SER A 101 -0.07 -9.79 -0.69
N GLN A 102 1.21 -9.48 -0.43
CA GLN A 102 2.33 -10.17 -1.08
C GLN A 102 2.30 -11.71 -0.97
N PRO A 103 1.97 -12.33 0.18
CA PRO A 103 1.90 -13.79 0.27
C PRO A 103 0.84 -14.42 -0.65
N TYR A 104 -0.14 -13.63 -1.09
CA TYR A 104 -1.26 -14.04 -1.94
C TYR A 104 -1.02 -13.71 -3.43
N LEU A 105 0.14 -13.17 -3.77
CA LEU A 105 0.54 -12.86 -5.15
C LEU A 105 1.56 -13.85 -5.72
N ASN A 106 1.70 -15.03 -5.10
CA ASN A 106 2.55 -16.09 -5.60
C ASN A 106 1.81 -17.01 -6.59
N GLU A 107 2.56 -17.68 -7.46
CA GLU A 107 2.01 -18.53 -8.52
C GLU A 107 1.11 -19.65 -7.98
N ALA A 108 1.47 -20.28 -6.86
CA ALA A 108 0.69 -21.37 -6.28
C ALA A 108 -0.68 -20.89 -5.77
N PHE A 109 -0.73 -19.73 -5.12
CA PHE A 109 -1.98 -19.12 -4.67
C PHE A 109 -2.85 -18.69 -5.86
N LEU A 110 -2.26 -18.04 -6.86
CA LEU A 110 -3.01 -17.57 -8.02
C LEU A 110 -3.55 -18.74 -8.85
N ALA A 111 -2.75 -19.78 -9.06
CA ALA A 111 -3.16 -20.99 -9.77
C ALA A 111 -4.33 -21.72 -9.07
N SER A 112 -4.33 -21.79 -7.74
CA SER A 112 -5.42 -22.43 -6.98
C SER A 112 -6.75 -21.66 -7.12
N HIS A 113 -6.72 -20.40 -7.53
CA HIS A 113 -7.87 -19.55 -7.82
C HIS A 113 -8.15 -19.41 -9.34
N GLY A 114 -7.52 -20.23 -10.17
CA GLY A 114 -7.71 -20.21 -11.63
C GLY A 114 -7.13 -18.98 -12.32
N LEU A 115 -6.22 -18.25 -11.66
CA LEU A 115 -5.53 -17.09 -12.20
C LEU A 115 -4.17 -17.51 -12.76
N THR A 116 -3.79 -16.95 -13.91
CA THR A 116 -2.50 -17.21 -14.54
C THR A 116 -1.62 -15.96 -14.50
N VAL A 117 -0.40 -16.09 -13.98
CA VAL A 117 0.61 -15.02 -14.08
C VAL A 117 1.29 -15.14 -15.43
N LYS A 118 1.29 -14.06 -16.21
CA LYS A 118 2.14 -13.92 -17.38
C LYS A 118 3.20 -12.89 -17.06
N ALA A 119 4.47 -13.27 -17.17
CA ALA A 119 5.55 -12.29 -17.12
C ALA A 119 5.35 -11.32 -18.28
N ALA A 120 5.03 -10.08 -17.98
CA ALA A 120 5.18 -9.00 -18.95
C ALA A 120 6.70 -8.76 -19.06
N GLY A 121 7.25 -8.92 -20.26
CA GLY A 121 8.67 -8.74 -20.50
C GLY A 121 9.04 -7.28 -20.30
N PHE A 122 9.54 -6.95 -19.11
CA PHE A 122 10.14 -5.65 -18.84
C PHE A 122 11.66 -5.84 -18.88
N ALA A 123 12.33 -5.12 -19.77
CA ALA A 123 13.78 -4.97 -19.68
C ALA A 123 14.12 -4.51 -18.26
N ARG A 124 15.07 -5.19 -17.60
CA ARG A 124 15.54 -4.81 -16.26
C ARG A 124 15.93 -3.33 -16.28
N ILE A 125 15.17 -2.49 -15.58
CA ILE A 125 15.58 -1.12 -15.27
C ILE A 125 16.66 -1.28 -14.19
N LEU A 126 17.91 -0.93 -14.51
CA LEU A 126 18.98 -0.95 -13.53
C LEU A 126 18.80 0.24 -12.58
N ALA A 127 19.25 0.12 -11.33
CA ALA A 127 19.11 1.18 -10.32
C ALA A 127 19.76 2.51 -10.76
N GLU A 128 20.73 2.44 -11.67
CA GLU A 128 21.43 3.54 -12.32
C GLU A 128 20.59 4.30 -13.36
N ASP A 129 19.49 3.70 -13.85
CA ASP A 129 18.55 4.31 -14.79
C ASP A 129 17.41 5.07 -14.08
N ILE A 130 17.37 5.06 -12.74
CA ILE A 130 16.36 5.77 -11.95
C ILE A 130 16.81 7.23 -11.77
N PRO A 131 16.08 8.23 -12.31
CA PRO A 131 16.47 9.63 -12.23
C PRO A 131 16.65 10.09 -10.76
N PRO A 132 17.63 10.96 -10.46
CA PRO A 132 17.90 11.43 -9.09
C PRO A 132 16.67 12.01 -8.37
N GLU A 133 15.78 12.66 -9.11
CA GLU A 133 14.52 13.25 -8.65
C GLU A 133 13.45 12.20 -8.27
N SER A 134 13.64 10.95 -8.68
CA SER A 134 12.77 9.81 -8.33
C SER A 134 13.21 9.13 -7.03
N ARG A 135 14.36 9.52 -6.47
CA ARG A 135 14.85 9.03 -5.17
C ARG A 135 13.97 9.61 -4.08
N GLY A 136 13.22 8.73 -3.40
CA GLY A 136 12.24 9.14 -2.41
C GLY A 136 12.85 9.83 -1.19
N CYS A 137 12.00 10.49 -0.41
CA CYS A 137 12.36 10.90 0.93
C CYS A 137 12.27 9.64 1.81
N PHE A 138 13.43 9.11 2.20
CA PHE A 138 13.52 7.99 3.12
C PHE A 138 13.20 8.49 4.52
N ILE A 139 12.21 7.88 5.17
CA ILE A 139 11.92 8.13 6.58
C ILE A 139 12.47 6.91 7.33
N SER A 140 13.80 6.85 7.44
CA SER A 140 14.47 5.82 8.24
C SER A 140 14.89 6.38 9.60
N TRP A 141 14.89 5.51 10.61
CA TRP A 141 15.46 5.77 11.93
C TRP A 141 16.67 4.87 12.16
#